data_AF-A0A931HAK1-F1
#
_entry.id   AF-A0A931HAK1-F1
#
_cell.length_a   1.000
_cell.length_b   1.000
_cell.length_c   1.000
_cell.angle_alpha   90.00
_cell.angle_beta   90.00
_cell.angle_gamma   90.00
#
_symmetry.space_group_name_H-M   'P 1'
#
loop_
_entity.id
_entity.type
_entity.pdbx_description
1 polymer ?
#
loop_
_entity_poly.entity_id
_entity_poly.type
_entity_poly.pdbx_seq_one_letter_code
_entity_poly.pdbx_strand_id
1 'polypeptide(L)'
;MNLTRDRVRSLGWICVMVVGIAVFVALTLRVNAVKSEVHSADRSIASLERQINFLETEFQTRSNQQALKQLNALEFGYKAPGAAQYIEGERQLAALGAAPGPDAPAPIRYASVETDLPSDGAREEGGSLLAMVNPVSGATAAAVSAEERAEEKRRQRERAAQTEEGKRLASEADDLGKRLASIDLAEAAQQ
;
A
#
# COMPACT_ATOMS: atom_id res chain seq x y z
N MET A 1 -45.65 -26.32 60.94
CA MET A 1 -45.00 -27.18 59.91
C MET A 1 -43.52 -27.27 60.27
N ASN A 2 -43.09 -28.41 60.82
CA ASN A 2 -41.70 -28.60 61.25
C ASN A 2 -40.85 -28.90 60.02
N LEU A 3 -39.99 -27.96 59.62
CA LEU A 3 -38.94 -28.24 58.63
C LEU A 3 -37.99 -29.27 59.26
N THR A 4 -38.04 -30.50 58.78
CA THR A 4 -37.10 -31.56 59.14
C THR A 4 -35.68 -31.07 58.89
N ARG A 5 -34.82 -31.17 59.91
CA ARG A 5 -33.43 -30.69 59.97
C ARG A 5 -32.60 -31.00 58.71
N ASP A 6 -32.86 -32.14 58.07
CA ASP A 6 -32.20 -32.54 56.82
C ASP A 6 -32.51 -31.63 55.63
N ARG A 7 -33.74 -31.10 55.54
CA ARG A 7 -34.13 -30.13 54.50
C ARG A 7 -33.42 -28.80 54.68
N VAL A 8 -33.26 -28.34 55.92
CA VAL A 8 -32.50 -27.14 56.24
C VAL A 8 -31.03 -27.33 55.86
N ARG A 9 -30.45 -28.50 56.14
CA ARG A 9 -29.07 -28.82 55.76
C ARG A 9 -28.87 -28.93 54.25
N SER A 10 -29.81 -29.55 53.53
CA SER A 10 -29.76 -29.63 52.07
C SER A 10 -29.92 -28.26 51.40
N LEU A 11 -30.82 -27.41 51.91
CA LEU A 11 -30.96 -26.03 51.43
C LEU A 11 -29.68 -25.22 51.67
N GLY A 12 -28.99 -25.45 52.80
CA GLY A 12 -27.70 -24.82 53.10
C GLY A 12 -26.66 -25.14 52.03
N TRP A 13 -26.54 -26.41 51.63
CA TRP A 13 -25.62 -26.82 50.56
C TRP A 13 -25.96 -26.22 49.20
N ILE A 14 -27.25 -26.14 48.85
CA ILE A 14 -27.70 -25.50 47.61
C ILE A 14 -27.32 -24.01 47.62
N CYS A 15 -27.54 -23.32 48.75
CA CYS A 15 -27.18 -21.91 48.88
C CYS A 15 -25.67 -21.68 48.69
N VAL A 16 -24.83 -22.54 49.27
CA VAL A 16 -23.36 -22.49 49.08
C VAL A 16 -22.99 -22.69 47.61
N MET A 17 -23.61 -23.65 46.91
CA MET A 17 -23.36 -23.87 45.48
C MET A 17 -23.77 -22.67 44.63
N VAL A 18 -24.94 -22.08 44.91
CA VAL A 18 -25.42 -20.88 44.21
C VAL A 18 -24.46 -19.71 44.41
N VAL A 19 -23.98 -19.49 45.64
CA VAL A 19 -22.98 -18.45 45.92
C VAL A 19 -21.67 -18.73 45.16
N GLY A 20 -21.21 -19.98 45.12
CA GLY A 20 -20.02 -20.36 44.35
C GLY A 20 -20.17 -20.07 42.86
N ILE A 21 -21.32 -20.42 42.28
CA ILE A 21 -21.63 -20.13 40.87
C ILE A 21 -21.71 -18.61 40.63
N ALA A 22 -22.35 -17.86 41.53
CA ALA A 22 -22.46 -16.40 41.40
C ALA A 22 -21.09 -15.72 41.41
N VAL A 23 -20.17 -16.14 42.30
CA VAL A 23 -18.80 -15.64 42.34
C VAL A 23 -18.03 -16.01 41.07
N PHE A 24 -18.18 -17.24 40.58
CA PHE A 24 -17.56 -17.69 39.34
C PHE A 24 -18.01 -16.82 38.15
N VAL A 25 -19.32 -16.62 37.99
CA VAL A 25 -19.87 -15.77 36.92
C VAL A 25 -19.39 -14.34 37.05
N ALA A 26 -19.40 -13.76 38.26
CA ALA A 26 -18.90 -12.41 38.49
C ALA A 26 -17.43 -12.26 38.08
N LEU A 27 -16.59 -13.27 38.35
CA LEU A 27 -15.19 -13.28 37.95
C LEU A 27 -15.05 -13.37 36.42
N THR A 28 -15.81 -14.24 35.76
CA THR A 28 -15.79 -14.35 34.29
C THR A 28 -16.19 -13.04 33.61
N LEU A 29 -17.23 -12.37 34.13
CA LEU A 29 -17.64 -11.05 33.61
C LEU A 29 -16.55 -9.99 33.82
N ARG A 30 -15.89 -9.98 34.99
CA ARG A 30 -14.76 -9.08 35.24
C ARG A 30 -13.59 -9.35 34.29
N VAL A 31 -13.23 -10.61 34.07
CA VAL A 31 -12.17 -10.99 33.13
C VAL A 31 -12.50 -10.52 31.72
N ASN A 32 -13.76 -10.69 31.27
CA ASN A 32 -14.19 -10.22 29.96
C ASN A 32 -14.15 -8.68 29.84
N ALA A 33 -14.52 -7.96 30.91
CA ALA A 33 -14.40 -6.51 30.94
C ALA A 33 -12.94 -6.05 30.83
N VAL A 34 -12.04 -6.63 31.63
CA VAL A 34 -10.61 -6.33 31.58
C VAL A 34 -10.01 -6.68 30.21
N LYS A 35 -10.38 -7.82 29.63
CA LYS A 35 -9.94 -8.20 28.28
C LYS A 35 -10.39 -7.18 27.22
N SER A 36 -11.60 -6.63 27.35
CA SER A 36 -12.10 -5.58 26.46
C SER A 36 -11.32 -4.26 26.64
N GLU A 37 -11.01 -3.88 27.88
CA GLU A 37 -10.20 -2.69 28.18
C GLU A 37 -8.79 -2.80 27.58
N VAL A 38 -8.13 -3.95 27.78
CA VAL A 38 -6.81 -4.23 27.19
C VAL A 38 -6.87 -4.11 25.66
N HIS A 39 -7.86 -4.75 25.04
CA HIS A 39 -7.99 -4.70 23.59
C HIS A 39 -8.30 -3.29 23.05
N SER A 40 -8.99 -2.45 23.83
CA SER A 40 -9.16 -1.03 23.51
C SER A 40 -7.85 -0.26 23.60
N ALA A 41 -7.03 -0.53 24.62
CA ALA A 41 -5.72 0.09 24.78
C ALA A 41 -4.77 -0.29 23.65
N ASP A 42 -4.73 -1.57 23.26
CA ASP A 42 -3.92 -2.06 22.13
C ASP A 42 -4.30 -1.35 20.82
N ARG A 43 -5.61 -1.16 20.57
CA ARG A 43 -6.08 -0.40 19.41
C ARG A 43 -5.64 1.06 19.44
N SER A 44 -5.65 1.69 20.61
CA SER A 44 -5.13 3.04 20.80
C SER A 44 -3.63 3.11 20.53
N ILE A 45 -2.84 2.17 21.04
CA ILE A 45 -1.39 2.07 20.80
C ILE A 45 -1.11 1.97 19.30
N ALA A 46 -1.75 1.02 18.61
CA ALA A 46 -1.57 0.85 17.17
C ALA A 46 -2.02 2.08 16.36
N SER A 47 -2.98 2.87 16.85
CA SER A 47 -3.37 4.14 16.22
C SER A 47 -2.33 5.24 16.44
N LEU A 48 -1.74 5.32 17.62
CA LEU A 48 -0.71 6.29 17.98
C LEU A 48 0.59 6.02 17.24
N GLU A 49 1.01 4.75 17.13
CA GLU A 49 2.18 4.36 16.33
C GLU A 49 2.05 4.81 14.88
N ARG A 50 0.86 4.65 14.27
CA ARG A 50 0.59 5.13 12.92
C ARG A 50 0.69 6.65 12.82
N GLN A 51 0.20 7.38 13.83
CA GLN A 51 0.34 8.84 13.87
C GLN A 51 1.80 9.28 14.02
N ILE A 52 2.57 8.61 14.88
CA ILE A 52 4.01 8.87 15.07
C ILE A 52 4.75 8.64 13.76
N ASN A 53 4.56 7.49 13.11
CA ASN A 53 5.21 7.18 11.83
C ASN A 53 4.86 8.20 10.75
N PHE A 54 3.60 8.63 10.68
CA PHE A 54 3.16 9.67 9.77
C PHE A 54 3.88 11.00 10.06
N LEU A 55 3.92 11.42 11.33
CA LEU A 55 4.54 12.66 11.75
C LEU A 55 6.05 12.66 11.55
N GLU A 56 6.71 11.53 11.78
CA GLU A 56 8.13 11.35 11.50
C GLU A 56 8.42 11.42 10.00
N THR A 57 7.57 10.83 9.17
CA THR A 57 7.70 10.95 7.71
C THR A 57 7.52 12.41 7.25
N GLU A 58 6.52 13.13 7.78
CA GLU A 58 6.37 14.57 7.49
C GLU A 58 7.58 15.38 7.96
N PHE A 59 8.12 15.06 9.14
CA PHE A 59 9.27 15.76 9.67
C PHE A 59 10.53 15.48 8.86
N GLN A 60 10.81 14.22 8.51
CA GLN A 60 11.96 13.84 7.69
C GLN A 60 11.89 14.50 6.31
N THR A 61 10.72 14.52 5.67
CA THR A 61 10.56 15.16 4.36
C THR A 61 10.76 16.69 4.42
N ARG A 62 10.22 17.38 5.44
CA ARG A 62 10.39 18.85 5.58
C ARG A 62 11.77 19.26 6.08
N SER A 63 12.32 18.56 7.07
CA SER A 63 13.64 18.85 7.64
C SER A 63 14.76 18.55 6.64
N ASN A 64 14.65 17.49 5.83
CA ASN A 64 15.65 17.18 4.81
C ASN A 64 15.78 18.31 3.78
N GLN A 65 14.67 18.91 3.33
CA GLN A 65 14.74 20.07 2.42
C GLN A 65 15.41 21.28 3.07
N GLN A 66 15.08 21.58 4.34
CA GLN A 66 15.70 22.68 5.07
C GLN A 66 17.19 22.43 5.34
N ALA A 67 17.55 21.20 5.71
CA ALA A 67 18.92 20.77 5.96
C ALA A 67 19.76 20.81 4.68
N LEU A 68 19.25 20.29 3.56
CA LEU A 68 19.92 20.38 2.26
C LEU A 68 20.10 21.83 1.82
N LYS A 69 19.10 22.69 2.01
CA LYS A 69 19.22 24.13 1.72
C LYS A 69 20.28 24.81 2.59
N GLN A 70 20.32 24.48 3.88
CA GLN A 70 21.31 25.04 4.81
C GLN A 70 22.72 24.55 4.47
N LEU A 71 22.90 23.25 4.24
CA LEU A 71 24.17 22.68 3.82
C LEU A 71 24.63 23.28 2.49
N ASN A 72 23.71 23.41 1.53
CA ASN A 72 23.99 24.07 0.27
C ASN A 72 24.46 25.50 0.46
N ALA A 73 23.81 26.28 1.33
CA ALA A 73 24.21 27.65 1.64
C ALA A 73 25.57 27.75 2.34
N LEU A 74 25.94 26.75 3.16
CA LEU A 74 27.21 26.72 3.88
C LEU A 74 28.38 26.26 3.02
N GLU A 75 28.20 25.24 2.18
CA GLU A 75 29.31 24.59 1.47
C GLU A 75 29.40 24.95 -0.02
N PHE A 76 28.26 25.10 -0.71
CA PHE A 76 28.24 25.12 -2.17
C PHE A 76 27.75 26.44 -2.79
N GLY A 77 26.91 27.19 -2.08
CA GLY A 77 26.29 28.42 -2.56
C GLY A 77 25.46 28.23 -3.83
N TYR A 78 24.95 27.02 -4.11
CA TYR A 78 24.16 26.79 -5.31
C TYR A 78 22.86 27.58 -5.26
N LYS A 79 22.63 28.37 -6.30
CA LYS A 79 21.39 29.10 -6.51
C LYS A 79 20.74 28.53 -7.76
N ALA A 80 19.42 28.35 -7.71
CA ALA A 80 18.67 27.98 -8.90
C ALA A 80 18.94 29.01 -10.02
N PRO A 81 19.15 28.58 -11.28
CA PRO A 81 19.41 29.50 -12.36
C PRO A 81 18.24 30.47 -12.53
N GLY A 82 18.55 31.75 -12.74
CA GLY A 82 17.54 32.77 -12.97
C GLY A 82 16.98 32.70 -14.39
N ALA A 83 15.79 33.28 -14.63
CA ALA A 83 15.17 33.31 -15.96
C ALA A 83 16.12 33.83 -17.06
N ALA A 84 16.93 34.84 -16.77
CA ALA A 84 17.91 35.42 -17.69
C ALA A 84 19.09 34.49 -18.07
N GLN A 85 19.25 33.35 -17.39
CA GLN A 85 20.25 32.32 -17.73
C GLN A 85 19.69 31.23 -18.64
N TYR A 86 18.37 31.21 -18.83
CA TYR A 86 17.73 30.34 -19.80
C TYR A 86 17.63 31.04 -21.14
N ILE A 87 17.78 30.27 -22.21
CA ILE A 87 17.61 30.76 -23.57
C ILE A 87 16.21 30.34 -24.01
N GLU A 88 15.34 31.30 -24.27
CA GLU A 88 13.91 31.06 -24.47
C GLU A 88 13.56 30.64 -25.90
N GLY A 89 14.51 30.76 -26.85
CA GLY A 89 14.27 30.31 -28.21
C GLY A 89 15.47 30.39 -29.14
N GLU A 90 15.29 29.85 -30.34
CA GLU A 90 16.31 29.71 -31.39
C GLU A 90 16.95 31.04 -31.81
N ARG A 91 16.20 32.14 -31.77
CA ARG A 91 16.74 33.47 -32.10
C ARG A 91 17.74 33.97 -31.06
N GLN A 92 17.50 33.70 -29.77
CA GLN A 92 18.44 34.06 -28.70
C GLN A 92 19.66 33.12 -28.73
N LEU A 93 19.47 31.84 -29.07
CA LEU A 93 20.58 30.91 -29.34
C LEU A 93 21.46 31.38 -30.50
N ALA A 94 20.85 31.81 -31.62
CA ALA A 94 21.57 32.29 -32.79
C ALA A 94 22.39 33.56 -32.50
N ALA A 95 21.94 34.41 -31.57
CA ALA A 95 22.68 35.59 -31.13
C ALA A 95 23.92 35.25 -30.29
N LEU A 96 23.96 34.07 -29.66
CA LEU A 96 25.10 33.57 -28.90
C LEU A 96 26.15 32.85 -29.77
N GLY A 97 25.75 32.42 -30.98
CA GLY A 97 26.63 31.76 -31.93
C GLY A 97 27.61 32.74 -32.57
N ALA A 98 28.89 32.70 -32.17
CA ALA A 98 29.94 33.46 -32.82
C ALA A 98 30.38 32.79 -34.14
N ALA A 99 30.59 33.59 -35.18
CA ALA A 99 31.23 33.11 -36.40
C ALA A 99 32.67 32.65 -36.07
N PRO A 100 33.13 31.51 -36.60
CA PRO A 100 34.50 31.04 -36.39
C PRO A 100 35.51 32.13 -36.79
N GLY A 101 36.43 32.44 -35.88
CA GLY A 101 37.53 33.37 -36.18
C GLY A 101 38.50 32.78 -37.22
N PRO A 102 39.38 33.60 -37.82
CA PRO A 102 40.31 33.19 -38.87
C PRO A 102 41.27 32.05 -38.47
N ASP A 103 41.51 31.84 -37.17
CA ASP A 103 42.33 30.75 -36.61
C ASP A 103 41.51 29.72 -35.81
N ALA A 104 40.18 29.67 -35.99
CA ALA A 104 39.36 28.70 -35.28
C ALA A 104 39.70 27.26 -35.73
N PRO A 105 39.97 26.33 -34.80
CA PRO A 105 40.26 24.93 -35.15
C PRO A 105 39.09 24.29 -35.89
N ALA A 106 39.38 23.31 -36.75
CA ALA A 106 38.37 22.60 -37.51
C ALA A 106 37.29 22.02 -36.55
N PRO A 107 35.99 22.20 -36.87
CA PRO A 107 34.92 21.76 -35.98
C PRO A 107 35.01 20.25 -35.75
N ILE A 108 35.01 19.86 -34.47
CA ILE A 108 35.02 18.44 -34.07
C ILE A 108 33.68 17.84 -34.50
N ARG A 109 33.72 16.98 -35.51
CA ARG A 109 32.54 16.22 -35.95
C ARG A 109 32.40 15.01 -35.03
N TYR A 110 31.31 14.96 -34.27
CA TYR A 110 30.94 13.74 -33.56
C TYR A 110 30.43 12.72 -34.59
N ALA A 111 30.86 11.46 -34.44
CA ALA A 111 30.29 10.38 -35.22
C ALA A 111 28.84 10.16 -34.74
N SER A 112 27.86 10.59 -35.54
CA SER A 112 26.49 10.14 -35.38
C SER A 112 26.40 8.74 -35.96
N VAL A 113 25.93 7.78 -35.17
CA VAL A 113 25.48 6.49 -35.69
C VAL A 113 24.21 6.76 -36.49
N GLU A 114 24.32 6.68 -37.81
CA GLU A 114 23.16 6.50 -38.68
C GLU A 114 22.54 5.17 -38.27
N THR A 115 21.47 5.22 -37.48
CA THR A 115 20.67 4.03 -37.30
C THR A 115 19.77 3.99 -38.52
N ASP A 116 20.10 3.13 -39.48
CA ASP A 116 19.26 2.82 -40.63
C ASP A 116 17.93 2.23 -40.14
N LEU A 117 17.01 3.10 -39.71
CA LEU A 117 15.59 2.79 -39.72
C LEU A 117 15.05 3.25 -41.06
N PRO A 118 14.32 2.40 -41.79
CA PRO A 118 13.66 2.80 -43.03
C PRO A 118 12.78 4.01 -42.74
N SER A 119 13.14 5.12 -43.37
CA SER A 119 12.39 6.36 -43.36
C SER A 119 11.16 6.16 -44.23
N ASP A 120 10.04 5.80 -43.60
CA ASP A 120 8.74 6.19 -44.13
C ASP A 120 8.17 7.30 -43.25
N GLY A 121 7.72 8.36 -43.91
CA GLY A 121 7.73 9.72 -43.38
C GLY A 121 6.83 9.93 -42.17
N ALA A 122 7.43 10.23 -41.02
CA ALA A 122 6.83 11.09 -40.01
C ALA A 122 7.95 11.67 -39.13
N ARG A 123 8.09 12.99 -39.21
CA ARG A 123 8.94 13.80 -38.34
C ARG A 123 8.30 13.84 -36.96
N GLU A 124 8.68 12.97 -36.02
CA GLU A 124 8.36 13.14 -34.60
C GLU A 124 9.51 12.72 -33.66
N GLU A 125 10.01 13.75 -32.99
CA GLU A 125 10.38 13.84 -31.57
C GLU A 125 11.43 12.91 -30.95
N GLY A 126 12.44 13.57 -30.36
CA GLY A 126 13.52 12.96 -29.63
C GLY A 126 13.04 12.07 -28.50
N GLY A 127 13.52 10.83 -28.49
CA GLY A 127 13.19 9.88 -27.43
C GLY A 127 14.24 8.80 -27.14
N SER A 128 15.47 8.91 -27.65
CA SER A 128 16.50 7.88 -27.38
C SER A 128 17.62 8.33 -26.43
N LEU A 129 17.81 9.64 -26.21
CA LEU A 129 18.93 10.17 -25.39
C LEU A 129 18.53 10.52 -23.95
N LEU A 130 17.25 10.38 -23.57
CA LEU A 130 16.75 10.63 -22.21
C LEU A 130 15.99 9.41 -21.67
N ALA A 131 16.51 8.20 -21.89
CA ALA A 131 16.05 7.06 -21.12
C ALA A 131 16.45 7.28 -19.66
N MET A 132 15.55 7.83 -18.84
CA MET A 132 15.76 7.97 -17.41
C MET A 132 16.02 6.59 -16.81
N VAL A 133 17.22 6.42 -16.25
CA VAL A 133 17.65 5.22 -15.55
C VAL A 133 17.50 5.48 -14.05
N ASN A 134 16.94 4.51 -13.33
CA ASN A 134 16.86 4.57 -11.88
C ASN A 134 18.28 4.48 -11.27
N PRO A 135 18.74 5.45 -10.46
CA PRO A 135 20.12 5.48 -9.96
C PRO A 135 20.45 4.35 -8.97
N VAL A 136 19.44 3.69 -8.40
CA VAL A 136 19.65 2.60 -7.43
C VAL A 136 19.69 1.23 -8.11
N SER A 137 18.85 1.02 -9.14
CA SER A 137 18.72 -0.30 -9.79
C SER A 137 19.36 -0.37 -11.18
N GLY A 138 19.73 0.76 -11.78
CA GLY A 138 20.24 0.80 -13.16
C GLY A 138 19.19 0.43 -14.21
N ALA A 139 17.92 0.22 -13.82
CA ALA A 139 16.85 -0.15 -14.74
C ALA A 139 16.31 1.09 -15.46
N THR A 140 16.00 0.94 -16.74
CA THR A 140 15.33 1.99 -17.52
C THR A 140 13.85 2.06 -17.15
N ALA A 141 13.25 3.25 -17.27
CA ALA A 141 11.81 3.43 -17.04
C ALA A 141 10.93 2.45 -17.86
N ALA A 142 11.40 2.04 -19.05
CA ALA A 142 10.73 1.05 -19.89
C ALA A 142 10.76 -0.37 -19.28
N ALA A 143 11.85 -0.77 -18.61
CA ALA A 143 11.96 -2.07 -17.97
C ALA A 143 11.04 -2.18 -16.74
N VAL A 144 11.00 -1.13 -15.90
CA VAL A 144 10.11 -1.06 -14.72
C VAL A 144 8.65 -1.14 -15.15
N SER A 145 8.27 -0.40 -16.21
CA SER A 145 6.91 -0.43 -16.75
C SER A 145 6.50 -1.81 -17.29
N ALA A 146 7.44 -2.60 -17.78
CA ALA A 146 7.17 -3.96 -18.28
C ALA A 146 6.95 -4.95 -17.14
N GLU A 147 7.74 -4.84 -16.07
CA GLU A 147 7.60 -5.64 -14.85
C GLU A 147 6.28 -5.34 -14.12
N GLU A 148 5.93 -4.07 -13.96
CA GLU A 148 4.67 -3.66 -13.34
C GLU A 148 3.45 -4.18 -14.12
N ARG A 149 3.48 -4.11 -15.46
CA ARG A 149 2.42 -4.68 -16.30
C ARG A 149 2.33 -6.20 -16.21
N ALA A 150 3.47 -6.88 -16.03
CA ALA A 150 3.50 -8.34 -15.85
C ALA A 150 2.92 -8.74 -14.48
N GLU A 151 3.25 -7.99 -13.44
CA GLU A 151 2.73 -8.20 -12.08
C GLU A 151 1.23 -7.89 -12.00
N GLU A 152 0.77 -6.83 -12.66
CA GLU A 152 -0.64 -6.49 -12.74
C GLU A 152 -1.45 -7.59 -13.45
N LYS A 153 -0.94 -8.14 -14.57
CA LYS A 153 -1.55 -9.29 -15.23
C LYS A 153 -1.62 -10.52 -14.32
N ARG A 154 -0.59 -10.75 -13.50
CA ARG A 154 -0.57 -11.87 -12.54
C ARG A 154 -1.63 -11.68 -11.46
N ARG A 155 -1.72 -10.48 -10.87
CA ARG A 155 -2.75 -10.13 -9.88
C ARG A 155 -4.17 -10.20 -10.48
N GLN A 156 -4.36 -9.80 -11.73
CA GLN A 156 -5.65 -9.93 -12.42
C GLN A 156 -6.04 -11.40 -12.62
N ARG A 157 -5.10 -12.28 -12.98
CA ARG A 157 -5.35 -13.73 -13.08
C ARG A 157 -5.72 -14.35 -11.74
N GLU A 158 -5.05 -13.96 -10.67
CA GLU A 158 -5.35 -14.42 -9.31
C GLU A 158 -6.73 -13.95 -8.85
N ARG A 159 -7.11 -12.69 -9.11
CA ARG A 159 -8.45 -12.16 -8.81
C ARG A 159 -9.54 -12.88 -9.61
N ALA A 160 -9.28 -13.16 -10.90
CA ALA A 160 -10.20 -13.95 -11.73
C ALA A 160 -10.36 -15.38 -11.18
N ALA A 161 -9.27 -16.04 -10.78
CA ALA A 161 -9.33 -17.37 -10.17
C ALA A 161 -10.13 -17.38 -8.86
N GLN A 162 -9.90 -16.40 -7.97
CA GLN A 162 -10.67 -16.26 -6.72
C GLN A 162 -12.16 -15.99 -6.97
N THR A 163 -12.49 -15.22 -8.01
CA THR A 163 -13.89 -14.95 -8.39
C THR A 163 -14.59 -16.22 -8.87
N GLU A 164 -13.89 -17.07 -9.64
CA GLU A 164 -14.42 -18.35 -10.11
C GLU A 164 -14.55 -19.36 -8.96
N GLU A 165 -13.61 -19.41 -8.02
CA GLU A 165 -13.74 -20.22 -6.80
C GLU A 165 -14.92 -19.77 -5.93
N GLY A 166 -15.13 -18.45 -5.77
CA GLY A 166 -16.27 -17.90 -5.04
C GLY A 166 -17.62 -18.29 -5.66
N LYS A 167 -17.72 -18.28 -7.00
CA LYS A 167 -18.93 -18.74 -7.71
C LYS A 167 -19.19 -20.24 -7.51
N ARG A 168 -18.14 -21.07 -7.52
CA ARG A 168 -18.26 -22.52 -7.28
C ARG A 168 -18.79 -22.81 -5.88
N LEU A 169 -18.22 -22.17 -4.86
CA LEU A 169 -18.67 -22.30 -3.47
C LEU A 169 -20.11 -21.82 -3.29
N ALA A 170 -20.52 -20.76 -3.98
CA ALA A 170 -21.91 -20.31 -3.97
C ALA A 170 -22.87 -21.33 -4.59
N SER A 171 -22.50 -21.95 -5.73
CA SER A 171 -23.33 -23.02 -6.33
C SER A 171 -23.41 -24.28 -5.46
N GLU A 172 -22.33 -24.62 -4.75
CA GLU A 172 -22.30 -25.76 -3.83
C GLU A 172 -23.18 -25.50 -2.59
N ALA A 173 -23.17 -24.26 -2.08
CA ALA A 173 -24.05 -23.85 -0.98
C ALA A 173 -25.54 -23.92 -1.38
N ASP A 174 -25.90 -23.48 -2.58
CA ASP A 174 -27.27 -23.58 -3.10
C ASP A 174 -27.74 -25.03 -3.22
N ASP A 175 -26.86 -25.92 -3.69
CA ASP A 175 -27.19 -27.34 -3.82
C ASP A 175 -27.30 -28.04 -2.46
N LEU A 176 -26.47 -27.66 -1.47
CA LEU A 176 -26.63 -28.11 -0.09
C LEU A 176 -27.95 -27.63 0.52
N GLY A 177 -28.34 -26.38 0.26
CA GLY A 177 -29.62 -25.83 0.71
C GLY A 177 -30.84 -26.59 0.16
N LYS A 178 -30.82 -26.93 -1.14
CA LYS A 178 -31.87 -27.77 -1.76
C LYS A 178 -31.95 -29.16 -1.14
N ARG A 179 -30.80 -29.77 -0.82
CA ARG A 179 -30.75 -31.11 -0.20
C ARG A 179 -31.31 -31.08 1.23
N LEU A 180 -30.99 -30.06 2.02
CA LEU A 180 -31.55 -29.89 3.36
C LEU A 180 -33.07 -29.68 3.30
N ALA A 181 -33.55 -28.83 2.39
CA ALA A 181 -34.99 -28.63 2.20
C ALA A 181 -35.73 -29.92 1.79
N SER A 182 -35.10 -30.79 1.01
CA SER A 182 -35.67 -32.10 0.67
C SER A 182 -35.73 -33.08 1.84
N ILE A 183 -34.81 -32.96 2.81
CA ILE A 183 -34.79 -33.76 4.03
C ILE A 183 -35.88 -33.28 4.99
N ASP A 184 -36.03 -31.96 5.19
CA ASP A 184 -37.10 -31.40 6.02
C ASP A 184 -38.50 -31.76 5.49
N LEU A 185 -38.69 -31.77 4.16
CA LEU A 185 -39.95 -32.17 3.54
C LEU A 185 -40.24 -33.67 3.71
N ALA A 186 -39.19 -34.51 3.69
CA ALA A 186 -39.32 -35.94 3.94
C ALA A 186 -39.61 -36.24 5.42
N GLU A 187 -39.04 -35.46 6.34
CA GLU A 187 -39.31 -35.54 7.78
C GLU A 187 -40.74 -35.10 8.12
N ALA A 188 -41.24 -34.03 7.46
CA ALA A 188 -42.62 -33.56 7.62
C ALA A 188 -43.67 -34.54 7.04
N ALA A 189 -43.30 -35.44 6.14
CA ALA A 189 -44.18 -36.46 5.58
C ALA A 189 -44.20 -37.79 6.38
N GLN A 190 -43.33 -37.93 7.38
CA GLN A 190 -43.24 -39.11 8.25
C GLN A 190 -43.94 -38.93 9.62
N GLN A 191 -44.49 -37.75 9.89
CA GLN A 191 -45.35 -37.47 11.05
C GLN A 191 -46.83 -37.51 10.68
#